data_AF-A0A386AXC7-F1
#
_entry.id   AF-A0A386AXC7-F1
#
_cell.length_a   1.000
_cell.length_b   1.000
_cell.length_c   1.000
_cell.angle_alpha   90.00
_cell.angle_beta   90.00
_cell.angle_gamma   90.00
#
_symmetry.space_group_name_H-M   'P 1'
#
loop_
_entity.id
_entity.type
_entity.pdbx_description
1 polymer ?
#
loop_
_entity_poly.entity_id
_entity_poly.type
_entity_poly.pdbx_seq_one_letter_code
_entity_poly.pdbx_strand_id
1 'polypeptide(L)'
;MPAQSPLLMIFTEILKTRKEILQIQKFKNSIFANRFVFFNYDLYGAVTGRITTCNYPIQASPSALRKTIIPNASLGNIFIVADVSQEEVRILTQISKDEALLKILQNNLDFHTFTASILTGMEYDEQSEKKLCQRY
;
A
#
# COMPACT_ATOMS: atom_id res chain seq x y z
N MET A 1 -12.63 -15.18 -20.17
CA MET A 1 -11.62 -15.64 -19.19
C MET A 1 -11.71 -17.16 -19.10
N PRO A 2 -10.71 -17.94 -19.56
CA PRO A 2 -10.74 -19.38 -19.30
C PRO A 2 -10.70 -19.61 -17.79
N ALA A 3 -11.55 -20.51 -17.29
CA ALA A 3 -11.56 -20.87 -15.88
C ALA A 3 -10.14 -21.31 -15.47
N GLN A 4 -9.57 -20.64 -14.47
CA GLN A 4 -8.23 -20.97 -13.98
C GLN A 4 -8.21 -22.45 -13.54
N SER A 5 -7.20 -23.19 -13.98
CA SER A 5 -7.05 -24.62 -13.64
C SER A 5 -7.13 -24.80 -12.11
N PRO A 6 -7.91 -25.78 -11.59
CA PRO A 6 -8.00 -26.05 -10.15
C PRO A 6 -6.63 -26.23 -9.47
N LEU A 7 -5.67 -26.85 -10.17
CA LEU A 7 -4.30 -27.02 -9.68
C LEU A 7 -3.57 -25.68 -9.51
N LEU A 8 -3.78 -24.74 -10.43
CA LEU A 8 -3.17 -23.40 -10.36
C LEU A 8 -3.74 -22.59 -9.19
N MET A 9 -5.03 -22.72 -8.92
CA MET A 9 -5.67 -22.07 -7.76
C MET A 9 -5.10 -22.60 -6.44
N ILE A 10 -5.02 -23.93 -6.28
CA ILE A 10 -4.43 -24.57 -5.10
C ILE A 10 -2.97 -24.15 -4.93
N PHE A 11 -2.19 -24.17 -6.01
CA PHE A 11 -0.79 -23.74 -5.97
C PHE A 11 -0.64 -22.28 -5.51
N THR A 12 -1.48 -21.38 -6.03
CA THR A 12 -1.49 -19.97 -5.64
C THR A 12 -1.84 -19.79 -4.17
N GLU A 13 -2.80 -20.57 -3.67
CA GLU A 13 -3.20 -20.56 -2.25
C GLU A 13 -2.04 -21.01 -1.35
N ILE A 14 -1.36 -22.10 -1.71
CA ILE A 14 -0.17 -22.59 -0.98
C ILE A 14 0.91 -21.49 -0.91
N LEU A 15 1.17 -20.79 -2.01
CA LEU A 15 2.16 -19.71 -2.04
C LEU A 15 1.77 -18.53 -1.16
N LYS A 16 0.48 -18.14 -1.14
CA LYS A 16 -0.04 -17.09 -0.27
C LYS A 16 0.11 -17.46 1.21
N THR A 17 -0.34 -18.66 1.59
CA THR A 17 -0.24 -19.16 2.97
C THR A 17 1.20 -19.25 3.43
N ARG A 18 2.12 -19.76 2.59
CA ARG A 18 3.55 -19.81 2.91
C ARG A 18 4.12 -18.40 3.16
N LYS A 19 3.74 -17.42 2.33
CA LYS A 19 4.17 -16.02 2.50
C LYS A 19 3.69 -15.44 3.83
N GLU A 20 2.43 -15.69 4.19
CA GLU A 20 1.85 -15.22 5.46
C GLU A 20 2.55 -15.83 6.68
N ILE A 21 2.82 -17.14 6.65
CA ILE A 21 3.57 -17.83 7.72
C ILE A 21 4.95 -17.19 7.92
N LEU A 22 5.68 -16.93 6.84
CA LEU A 22 6.99 -16.29 6.90
C LEU A 22 6.92 -14.87 7.48
N GLN A 23 5.87 -14.11 7.16
CA GLN A 23 5.65 -12.77 7.71
C GLN A 23 5.36 -12.82 9.21
N ILE A 24 4.54 -13.77 9.67
CA ILE A 24 4.24 -13.98 11.09
C ILE A 24 5.50 -14.40 11.85
N GLN A 25 6.33 -15.29 11.29
CA GLN A 25 7.59 -15.70 11.90
C GLN A 25 8.55 -14.51 12.07
N LYS A 26 8.72 -13.68 11.01
CA LYS A 26 9.52 -12.46 11.09
C LYS A 26 9.01 -11.49 12.16
N PHE A 27 7.69 -11.34 12.27
CA PHE A 27 7.08 -10.50 13.30
C PHE A 27 7.32 -11.04 14.71
N LYS A 28 7.16 -12.36 14.93
CA LYS A 28 7.45 -12.96 16.24
C LYS A 28 8.90 -12.73 16.67
N ASN A 29 9.83 -12.85 15.73
CA ASN A 29 11.26 -12.64 16.01
C ASN A 29 11.61 -11.18 16.31
N SER A 30 10.76 -10.21 15.95
CA SER A 30 10.99 -8.78 16.22
C SER A 30 10.34 -8.29 17.52
N ILE A 31 9.63 -9.16 18.25
CA ILE A 31 9.03 -8.85 19.55
C ILE A 31 10.05 -9.10 20.67
N PHE A 32 10.31 -8.08 21.47
CA PHE A 32 11.25 -8.14 22.60
C PHE A 32 10.53 -8.52 23.91
N ALA A 33 11.31 -8.79 24.96
CA ALA A 33 10.79 -9.27 26.26
C ALA A 33 9.72 -8.33 26.87
N ASN A 34 9.83 -7.02 26.61
CA ASN A 34 8.88 -6.00 27.04
C ASN A 34 7.64 -5.86 26.13
N ARG A 35 7.44 -6.77 25.16
CA ARG A 35 6.38 -6.77 24.14
C ARG A 35 6.40 -5.57 23.19
N PHE A 36 7.54 -4.91 23.06
CA PHE A 36 7.75 -3.90 22.03
C PHE A 36 8.33 -4.52 20.77
N VAL A 37 7.98 -3.93 19.63
CA VAL A 37 8.55 -4.26 18.33
C VAL A 37 9.62 -3.22 18.02
N PHE A 38 10.85 -3.66 17.81
CA PHE A 38 11.95 -2.78 17.39
C PHE A 38 12.38 -3.11 15.96
N PHE A 39 12.68 -2.06 15.20
CA PHE A 39 13.21 -2.12 13.85
C PHE A 39 14.13 -0.93 13.62
N ASN A 40 15.00 -1.02 12.61
CA ASN A 40 15.93 0.06 12.27
C ASN A 40 15.51 0.71 10.96
N TYR A 41 15.68 2.02 10.86
CA TYR A 41 15.62 2.72 9.58
C TYR A 41 16.93 2.52 8.84
N ASP A 42 16.83 2.26 7.54
CA ASP A 42 17.96 2.26 6.63
C ASP A 42 17.76 3.39 5.62
N LEU A 43 18.57 4.43 5.77
CA LEU A 43 18.50 5.66 4.98
C LEU A 43 19.07 5.48 3.56
N TYR A 44 19.86 4.43 3.33
CA TYR A 44 20.55 4.17 2.07
C TYR A 44 20.06 2.91 1.36
N GLY A 45 18.99 2.28 1.87
CA GLY A 45 18.54 0.99 1.37
C GLY A 45 17.91 1.05 -0.02
N ALA A 46 17.19 2.12 -0.38
CA ALA A 46 16.60 2.28 -1.71
C ALA A 46 17.39 3.27 -2.57
N VAL A 47 17.68 2.87 -3.82
CA VAL A 47 18.33 3.74 -4.83
C VAL A 47 17.52 5.00 -5.12
N THR A 48 16.20 4.96 -4.95
CA THR A 48 15.30 6.11 -5.16
C THR A 48 15.35 7.15 -4.03
N GLY A 49 16.11 6.89 -2.96
CA GLY A 49 16.16 7.75 -1.78
C GLY A 49 15.05 7.50 -0.76
N ARG A 50 14.18 6.49 -0.97
CA ARG A 50 13.19 6.07 0.03
C ARG A 50 13.89 5.46 1.26
N ILE A 51 13.43 5.83 2.46
CA ILE A 51 13.84 5.16 3.69
C ILE A 51 13.28 3.74 3.69
N THR A 52 14.13 2.75 3.92
CA THR A 52 13.73 1.35 4.10
C THR A 52 13.83 0.96 5.58
N THR A 53 13.43 -0.28 5.90
CA THR A 53 13.46 -0.78 7.28
C THR A 53 14.13 -2.15 7.36
N CYS A 54 14.94 -2.34 8.41
CA CYS A 54 15.73 -3.54 8.68
C CYS A 54 15.30 -4.19 10.00
N ASN A 55 15.66 -5.46 10.19
CA ASN A 55 15.22 -6.37 11.28
C ASN A 55 13.73 -6.74 11.23
N TYR A 56 12.85 -5.78 10.97
CA TYR A 56 11.43 -6.03 10.69
C TYR A 56 10.90 -5.02 9.65
N PRO A 57 10.34 -5.49 8.53
CA PRO A 57 9.92 -4.61 7.43
C PRO A 57 8.53 -4.00 7.69
N ILE A 58 8.43 -3.08 8.67
CA ILE A 58 7.16 -2.49 9.12
C ILE A 58 6.34 -1.85 7.99
N GLN A 59 7.01 -1.29 6.98
CA GLN A 59 6.39 -0.66 5.81
C GLN A 59 5.66 -1.67 4.92
N ALA A 60 6.21 -2.89 4.79
CA ALA A 60 5.66 -3.97 3.98
C ALA A 60 4.83 -4.97 4.82
N SER A 61 4.60 -4.68 6.10
CA SER A 61 3.85 -5.55 6.99
C SER A 61 2.37 -5.63 6.58
N PRO A 62 1.80 -6.84 6.55
CA PRO A 62 0.36 -7.03 6.35
C PRO A 62 -0.47 -6.16 7.29
N SER A 63 -1.59 -5.63 6.77
CA SER A 63 -2.52 -4.82 7.56
C SER A 63 -3.00 -5.56 8.83
N ALA A 64 -3.27 -6.86 8.72
CA ALA A 64 -3.65 -7.69 9.87
C ALA A 64 -2.61 -7.68 10.99
N LEU A 65 -1.31 -7.74 10.67
CA LEU A 65 -0.24 -7.65 11.66
C LEU A 65 -0.09 -6.23 12.20
N ARG A 66 -0.13 -5.21 11.34
CA ARG A 66 -0.04 -3.80 11.77
C ARG A 66 -1.13 -3.43 12.78
N LYS A 67 -2.35 -3.95 12.63
CA LYS A 67 -3.47 -3.75 13.58
C LYS A 67 -3.23 -4.34 14.97
N THR A 68 -2.29 -5.28 15.11
CA THR A 68 -1.92 -5.86 16.43
C THR A 68 -0.91 -4.98 17.18
N ILE A 69 -0.25 -4.06 16.48
CA ILE A 69 0.67 -3.11 17.08
C ILE A 69 -0.18 -1.96 17.63
N ILE A 70 -0.28 -1.89 18.96
CA ILE A 70 -1.09 -0.90 19.67
C ILE A 70 -0.18 0.02 20.50
N PRO A 71 -0.59 1.26 20.78
CA PRO A 71 0.17 2.14 21.65
C PRO A 71 0.21 1.57 23.08
N ASN A 72 1.22 1.98 23.85
CA ASN A 72 1.33 1.53 25.23
C ASN A 72 0.20 2.12 26.09
N ALA A 73 -0.74 1.27 26.50
CA ALA A 73 -1.90 1.66 27.29
C ALA A 73 -1.53 2.20 28.68
N SER A 74 -0.43 1.74 29.30
CA SER A 74 -0.03 2.23 30.63
C SER A 74 0.44 3.68 30.62
N LEU A 75 0.79 4.21 29.44
CA LEU A 75 1.23 5.59 29.25
C LEU A 75 0.13 6.50 28.69
N GLY A 76 -1.06 5.97 28.38
CA GLY A 76 -2.14 6.75 27.77
C GLY A 76 -1.84 7.24 26.35
N ASN A 77 -0.90 6.60 25.65
CA ASN A 77 -0.47 7.02 24.32
C ASN A 77 -1.50 6.67 23.23
N ILE A 78 -1.47 7.45 22.15
CA ILE A 78 -2.23 7.17 20.92
C ILE A 78 -1.30 7.18 19.71
N PHE A 79 -1.69 6.51 18.63
CA PHE A 79 -1.04 6.65 17.33
C PHE A 79 -1.76 7.71 16.50
N ILE A 80 -0.99 8.60 15.88
CA ILE A 80 -1.45 9.57 14.89
C ILE A 80 -0.81 9.19 13.56
N VAL A 81 -1.63 9.06 12.53
CA VAL A 81 -1.19 8.72 11.17
C VAL A 81 -1.43 9.93 10.28
N ALA A 82 -0.39 10.38 9.60
CA ALA A 82 -0.46 11.41 8.57
C ALA A 82 0.12 10.82 7.28
N ASP A 83 -0.64 10.91 6.20
CA ASP A 83 -0.25 10.42 4.88
C ASP A 83 -0.46 11.55 3.86
N VAL A 84 0.49 11.69 2.93
CA VAL A 84 0.46 12.77 1.93
C VAL A 84 -0.33 12.27 0.73
N SER A 85 -1.56 12.76 0.59
CA SER A 85 -2.45 12.33 -0.50
C SER A 85 -1.85 12.67 -1.88
N GLN A 86 -1.68 11.63 -2.69
CA GLN A 86 -1.27 11.72 -4.10
C GLN A 86 0.08 12.44 -4.30
N GLU A 87 1.06 12.22 -3.41
CA GLU A 87 2.37 12.90 -3.46
C GLU A 87 3.08 12.76 -4.82
N GLU A 88 3.09 11.56 -5.40
CA GLU A 88 3.75 11.29 -6.68
C GLU A 88 3.06 12.03 -7.83
N VAL A 89 1.72 12.09 -7.82
CA VAL A 89 0.94 12.83 -8.83
C VAL A 89 1.24 14.32 -8.72
N ARG A 90 1.32 14.88 -7.51
CA ARG A 90 1.67 16.30 -7.29
C ARG A 90 3.05 16.65 -7.83
N ILE A 91 4.04 15.80 -7.54
CA ILE A 91 5.40 15.98 -8.06
C ILE A 91 5.41 15.88 -9.58
N LEU A 92 4.71 14.88 -10.14
CA LEU A 92 4.60 14.68 -11.58
C LEU A 92 3.96 15.89 -12.27
N THR A 93 2.84 16.39 -11.77
CA THR A 93 2.16 17.59 -12.30
C THR A 93 3.08 18.79 -12.33
N GLN A 94 3.87 18.99 -11.26
CA GLN A 94 4.80 20.12 -11.18
C GLN A 94 5.93 20.01 -12.21
N ILE A 95 6.44 18.81 -12.44
CA ILE A 95 7.54 18.57 -13.39
C ILE A 95 7.04 18.63 -14.83
N SER A 96 5.92 17.98 -15.13
CA SER A 96 5.38 17.87 -16.49
C SER A 96 4.62 19.11 -16.94
N LYS A 97 4.02 19.86 -16.00
CA LYS A 97 3.05 20.93 -16.24
C LYS A 97 1.87 20.49 -17.10
N ASP A 98 1.47 19.23 -16.94
CA ASP A 98 0.35 18.66 -17.69
C ASP A 98 -0.99 19.24 -17.20
N GLU A 99 -1.78 19.78 -18.14
CA GLU A 99 -3.07 20.42 -17.85
C GLU A 99 -4.12 19.44 -17.31
N ALA A 100 -4.08 18.17 -17.76
CA ALA A 100 -5.00 17.16 -17.25
C ALA A 100 -4.68 16.83 -15.80
N LEU A 101 -3.39 16.69 -15.45
CA LEU A 101 -2.97 16.48 -14.06
C LEU A 101 -3.24 17.70 -13.17
N LEU A 102 -3.07 18.92 -13.68
CA LEU A 102 -3.46 20.14 -12.97
C LEU A 102 -4.96 20.13 -12.66
N LYS A 103 -5.80 19.76 -13.63
CA LYS A 103 -7.24 19.64 -13.46
C LYS A 103 -7.60 18.61 -12.39
N ILE A 104 -6.93 17.45 -12.36
CA ILE A 104 -7.13 16.42 -11.32
C ILE A 104 -6.90 17.02 -9.93
N LEU A 105 -5.76 17.70 -9.75
CA LEU A 105 -5.39 18.27 -8.45
C LEU A 105 -6.28 19.43 -8.02
N GLN A 106 -6.61 20.35 -8.94
CA GLN A 106 -7.44 21.53 -8.64
C GLN A 106 -8.88 21.16 -8.27
N ASN A 107 -9.43 20.13 -8.92
CA ASN A 107 -10.79 19.68 -8.67
C ASN A 107 -10.86 18.50 -7.68
N ASN A 108 -9.73 18.15 -7.04
CA ASN A 108 -9.60 17.04 -6.09
C ASN A 108 -10.20 15.71 -6.62
N LEU A 109 -9.95 15.42 -7.90
CA LEU A 109 -10.44 14.20 -8.56
C LEU A 109 -9.58 13.00 -8.18
N ASP A 110 -10.16 11.81 -8.23
CA ASP A 110 -9.40 10.58 -8.11
C ASP A 110 -8.56 10.34 -9.38
N PHE A 111 -7.25 10.24 -9.22
CA PHE A 111 -6.31 10.10 -10.32
C PHE A 111 -6.59 8.86 -11.17
N HIS A 112 -6.90 7.72 -10.53
CA HIS A 112 -7.11 6.46 -11.23
C HIS A 112 -8.40 6.48 -12.04
N THR A 113 -9.49 6.96 -11.45
CA THR A 113 -10.80 7.05 -12.08
C THR A 113 -10.79 8.04 -13.25
N PHE A 114 -10.13 9.19 -13.08
CA PHE A 114 -9.99 10.18 -14.14
C PHE A 114 -9.10 9.70 -15.29
N THR A 115 -7.99 9.03 -14.98
CA THR A 115 -7.12 8.45 -16.02
C THR A 115 -7.86 7.35 -16.78
N ALA A 116 -8.61 6.49 -16.07
CA ALA A 116 -9.43 5.45 -16.68
C ALA A 116 -10.50 6.02 -17.60
N SER A 117 -11.24 7.07 -17.17
CA SER A 117 -12.27 7.70 -17.98
C SER A 117 -11.71 8.22 -19.30
N ILE A 118 -10.52 8.84 -19.27
CA ILE A 118 -9.81 9.29 -20.50
C ILE A 118 -9.43 8.10 -21.38
N LEU A 119 -8.80 7.07 -20.82
CA LEU A 119 -8.30 5.91 -21.57
C LEU A 119 -9.43 5.10 -22.21
N THR A 120 -10.56 4.94 -21.52
CA THR A 120 -11.70 4.16 -22.01
C THR A 120 -12.74 4.98 -22.75
N GLY A 121 -12.63 6.31 -22.76
CA GLY A 121 -13.65 7.21 -23.30
C GLY A 121 -14.99 7.13 -22.56
N MET A 122 -15.00 6.63 -21.33
CA MET A 122 -16.21 6.57 -20.50
C MET A 122 -16.32 7.86 -19.70
N GLU A 123 -17.55 8.23 -19.32
CA GLU A 123 -17.76 9.40 -18.47
C GLU A 123 -17.11 9.18 -17.10
N TYR A 124 -16.54 10.25 -16.53
CA TYR A 124 -16.00 10.20 -15.17
C TYR A 124 -17.13 9.94 -14.18
N ASP A 125 -17.03 8.84 -13.46
CA ASP A 125 -17.93 8.47 -12.37
C ASP A 125 -17.06 8.11 -11.16
N GLU A 126 -17.09 8.95 -10.13
CA GLU A 126 -16.29 8.79 -8.91
C GLU A 126 -16.54 7.43 -8.20
N GLN A 127 -17.66 6.75 -8.50
CA GLN A 127 -18.00 5.43 -7.96
C GLN A 127 -17.65 4.25 -8.89
N SER A 128 -17.08 4.52 -10.06
CA SER A 128 -16.84 3.51 -11.10
C SER A 128 -15.63 2.60 -10.88
N GLU A 129 -14.87 2.79 -9.78
CA GLU A 129 -13.71 2.00 -9.38
C GLU A 129 -13.94 0.47 -9.49
N LYS A 130 -15.18 0.00 -9.28
CA LYS A 130 -15.55 -1.42 -9.38
C LYS A 130 -15.87 -1.94 -10.79
N LYS A 131 -16.18 -1.10 -11.77
CA LYS A 131 -16.61 -1.55 -13.11
C LYS A 131 -15.45 -1.81 -14.07
N LEU A 132 -14.33 -1.13 -13.91
CA LEU A 132 -13.20 -1.20 -14.86
C LEU A 132 -12.28 -2.41 -14.64
N CYS A 133 -12.02 -2.81 -13.39
CA CYS A 133 -11.16 -3.97 -13.07
C CYS A 133 -11.80 -5.34 -13.38
N GLN A 134 -13.10 -5.42 -13.67
CA GLN A 134 -13.78 -6.71 -13.97
C GLN A 134 -13.81 -7.06 -15.46
N ARG A 135 -13.30 -6.18 -16.33
CA ARG A 135 -13.42 -6.33 -17.79
C ARG A 135 -12.14 -6.80 -18.48
N TYR A 136 -11.03 -6.93 -17.73
CA TYR A 136 -9.73 -7.39 -18.24
C TYR A 136 -9.11 -8.50 -17.42
#